data_AF-A0A9D4MGZ7-F1
#
_entry.id   AF-A0A9D4MGZ7-F1
#
_cell.length_a   1.000
_cell.length_b   1.000
_cell.length_c   1.000
_cell.angle_alpha   90.00
_cell.angle_beta   90.00
_cell.angle_gamma   90.00
#
_symmetry.space_group_name_H-M   'P 1'
#
loop_
_entity.id
_entity.type
_entity.pdbx_description
1 polymer ?
#
loop_
_entity_poly.entity_id
_entity_poly.type
_entity_poly.pdbx_seq_one_letter_code
_entity_poly.pdbx_strand_id
1 'polypeptide(L)'
;MVLGLAEMTIKALIDLQKLAFLGSLCHAPTGEPCHTLFILRLCQFDLCENRKIGFIPDFVKILQKYNLEDYLTTFKTNSLFPSKEKWKSVCKKAMRQHETSHWRMRLEQHKDFSLFKEVPRAWNRLPHGESRRSAQTAYRS
;
A
#
# COMPACT_ATOMS: atom_id res chain seq x y z
N MET A 1 -15.64 -5.35 12.73
CA MET A 1 -15.06 -5.35 11.36
C MET A 1 -13.67 -4.71 11.39
N VAL A 2 -12.67 -5.45 11.91
CA VAL A 2 -11.27 -5.01 12.07
C VAL A 2 -10.37 -6.11 11.51
N LEU A 3 -10.34 -6.29 10.20
CA LEU A 3 -9.46 -7.27 9.51
C LEU A 3 -8.74 -6.60 8.33
N GLY A 4 -8.33 -5.35 8.51
CA GLY A 4 -7.84 -4.53 7.39
C GLY A 4 -6.43 -4.00 7.50
N LEU A 5 -5.78 -4.19 8.65
CA LEU A 5 -4.45 -3.65 8.98
C LEU A 5 -3.42 -4.74 9.31
N ALA A 6 -3.85 -5.95 9.66
CA ALA A 6 -2.96 -7.02 10.10
C ALA A 6 -2.05 -7.58 8.97
N GLU A 7 -2.34 -7.27 7.71
CA GLU A 7 -1.59 -7.77 6.54
C GLU A 7 -0.64 -6.74 5.92
N MET A 8 -0.59 -5.52 6.47
CA MET A 8 0.26 -4.45 5.93
C MET A 8 1.63 -4.42 6.62
N THR A 9 2.70 -4.28 5.84
CA THR A 9 4.03 -4.09 6.40
C THR A 9 4.13 -2.75 7.14
N ILE A 10 5.05 -2.64 8.10
CA ILE A 10 5.34 -1.37 8.79
C ILE A 10 5.67 -0.26 7.79
N LYS A 11 6.40 -0.59 6.71
CA LYS A 11 6.72 0.34 5.63
C LYS A 11 5.45 0.87 4.94
N ALA A 12 4.49 0.00 4.62
CA ALA A 12 3.23 0.42 4.04
C ALA A 12 2.38 1.28 4.99
N LEU A 13 2.45 1.02 6.31
CA LEU A 13 1.79 1.87 7.31
C LEU A 13 2.41 3.27 7.39
N ILE A 14 3.74 3.37 7.32
CA ILE A 14 4.45 4.67 7.27
C ILE A 14 4.04 5.42 6.01
N ASP A 15 4.04 4.75 4.86
CA ASP A 15 3.62 5.34 3.59
C ASP A 15 2.16 5.83 3.66
N LEU A 16 1.27 5.08 4.33
CA LEU A 16 -0.13 5.48 4.52
C LEU A 16 -0.25 6.78 5.30
N GLN A 17 0.55 6.95 6.35
CA GLN A 17 0.57 8.20 7.12
C GLN A 17 1.09 9.37 6.29
N LYS A 18 2.14 9.15 5.49
CA LYS A 18 2.67 10.18 4.58
C LYS A 18 1.63 10.58 3.54
N LEU A 19 0.92 9.63 2.92
CA LEU A 19 -0.16 9.96 1.99
C LEU A 19 -1.34 10.64 2.68
N ALA A 20 -1.67 10.28 3.93
CA ALA A 20 -2.70 10.98 4.70
C ALA A 20 -2.30 12.44 4.98
N PHE A 21 -1.02 12.68 5.26
CA PHE A 21 -0.46 14.02 5.41
C PHE A 21 -0.51 14.82 4.09
N LEU A 22 -0.11 14.21 2.96
CA LEU A 22 -0.27 14.81 1.63
C LEU A 22 -1.72 15.24 1.36
N GLY A 23 -2.69 14.36 1.66
CA GLY A 23 -4.11 14.70 1.49
C GLY A 23 -4.50 15.92 2.33
N SER A 24 -4.03 15.99 3.57
CA SER A 24 -4.28 17.14 4.44
C SER A 24 -3.68 18.44 3.87
N LEU A 25 -2.52 18.39 3.22
CA LEU A 25 -1.93 19.56 2.55
C LEU A 25 -2.74 20.00 1.33
N CYS A 26 -3.24 19.06 0.53
CA CYS A 26 -4.10 19.33 -0.62
C CYS A 26 -5.48 19.88 -0.23
N HIS A 27 -5.98 19.55 0.96
CA HIS A 27 -7.26 20.06 1.50
C HIS A 27 -7.13 21.30 2.37
N ALA A 28 -5.91 21.73 2.69
CA ALA A 28 -5.69 22.90 3.53
C ALA A 28 -6.25 24.17 2.84
N PRO A 29 -6.91 25.08 3.59
CA PRO A 29 -7.42 26.32 3.02
C PRO A 29 -6.34 27.17 2.35
N THR A 30 -6.70 27.86 1.28
CA THR A 30 -5.84 28.85 0.65
C THR A 30 -5.55 30.00 1.62
N GLY A 31 -4.28 30.32 1.82
CA GLY A 31 -3.83 31.36 2.77
C GLY A 31 -3.20 30.81 4.05
N GLU A 32 -3.44 29.53 4.38
CA GLU A 32 -2.70 28.87 5.46
C GLU A 32 -1.21 28.76 5.11
N PRO A 33 -0.28 29.12 6.02
CA PRO A 33 1.15 29.07 5.76
C PRO A 33 1.63 27.69 5.28
N CYS A 34 1.05 26.63 5.83
CA CYS A 34 1.34 25.25 5.44
C CYS A 34 0.96 24.95 3.99
N HIS A 35 -0.21 25.43 3.53
CA HIS A 35 -0.66 25.25 2.15
C HIS A 35 0.22 26.04 1.19
N THR A 36 0.48 27.31 1.50
CA THR A 36 1.34 28.19 0.68
C THR A 36 2.75 27.61 0.55
N LEU A 37 3.34 27.13 1.66
CA LEU A 37 4.65 26.49 1.64
C LEU A 37 4.62 25.20 0.82
N PHE A 38 3.57 24.39 0.96
CA PHE A 38 3.41 23.17 0.17
C PHE A 38 3.36 23.46 -1.33
N ILE A 39 2.52 24.39 -1.77
CA ILE A 39 2.42 24.79 -3.18
C ILE A 39 3.75 25.33 -3.69
N LEU A 40 4.41 26.21 -2.93
CA LEU A 40 5.73 26.74 -3.29
C LEU A 40 6.76 25.62 -3.50
N ARG A 41 6.82 24.65 -2.58
CA ARG A 41 7.72 23.50 -2.69
C ARG A 41 7.37 22.59 -3.86
N LEU A 42 6.08 22.42 -4.14
CA LEU A 42 5.61 21.63 -5.28
C LEU A 42 6.02 22.27 -6.61
N CYS A 43 5.82 23.59 -6.76
CA CYS A 43 6.27 24.33 -7.94
C CYS A 43 7.80 24.30 -8.09
N GLN A 44 8.55 24.45 -6.99
CA GLN A 44 10.01 24.35 -7.02
C GLN A 44 10.48 22.97 -7.49
N PHE A 45 9.80 21.90 -7.07
CA PHE A 45 10.13 20.53 -7.47
C PHE A 45 9.95 20.32 -8.98
N ASP A 46 8.92 20.92 -9.58
CA ASP A 46 8.65 20.82 -11.02
C ASP A 46 9.59 21.70 -11.86
N LEU A 47 9.97 22.87 -11.36
CA LEU A 47 10.75 23.85 -12.11
C LEU A 47 12.27 23.73 -11.94
N CYS A 48 12.76 23.05 -10.90
CA CYS A 48 14.19 22.95 -10.60
C CYS A 48 14.63 21.49 -10.47
N GLU A 49 15.20 20.91 -11.52
CA GLU A 49 15.76 19.55 -11.49
C GLU A 49 16.80 19.37 -10.39
N ASN A 50 17.61 20.39 -10.13
CA ASN A 50 18.69 20.38 -9.13
C ASN A 50 18.22 20.66 -7.69
N ARG A 51 16.94 20.95 -7.46
CA ARG A 51 16.39 21.31 -6.11
C ARG A 51 15.25 20.41 -5.67
N LYS A 52 15.34 19.11 -5.98
CA LYS A 52 14.45 18.08 -5.46
C LYS A 52 14.82 17.70 -4.02
N ILE A 53 14.76 18.67 -3.11
CA ILE A 53 15.12 18.52 -1.69
C ILE A 53 13.85 18.63 -0.84
N GLY A 54 13.79 17.90 0.28
CA GLY A 54 12.67 17.95 1.23
C GLY A 54 11.68 16.81 1.04
N PHE A 55 10.40 17.06 1.34
CA PHE A 55 9.38 16.01 1.45
C PHE A 55 8.59 15.75 0.15
N ILE A 56 8.60 16.67 -0.83
CA ILE A 56 7.92 16.49 -2.12
C ILE A 56 8.46 15.26 -2.89
N PRO A 57 9.79 15.04 -3.01
CA PRO A 57 10.31 13.84 -3.67
C PRO A 57 9.86 12.54 -2.99
N ASP A 58 9.70 12.54 -1.67
CA ASP A 58 9.24 11.38 -0.91
C ASP A 58 7.76 11.08 -1.22
N PHE A 59 6.91 12.11 -1.30
CA PHE A 59 5.54 11.93 -1.78
C PHE A 59 5.49 11.37 -3.20
N VAL A 60 6.27 11.93 -4.13
CA VAL A 60 6.30 11.45 -5.51
C VAL A 60 6.69 9.97 -5.54
N LYS A 61 7.78 9.57 -4.87
CA LYS A 61 8.22 8.17 -4.78
C LYS A 61 7.12 7.24 -4.27
N ILE A 62 6.39 7.66 -3.23
CA ILE A 62 5.30 6.87 -2.65
C ILE A 62 4.13 6.78 -3.63
N LEU A 63 3.78 7.87 -4.30
CA LEU A 63 2.72 7.87 -5.31
C LEU A 63 3.05 6.94 -6.47
N GLN A 64 4.28 6.95 -7.01
CA GLN A 64 4.66 6.01 -8.08
C GLN A 64 4.66 4.56 -7.59
N LYS A 65 5.17 4.31 -6.37
CA LYS A 65 5.16 2.98 -5.75
C LYS A 65 3.77 2.35 -5.71
N TYR A 66 2.73 3.16 -5.46
CA TYR A 66 1.34 2.68 -5.37
C TYR A 66 0.50 3.00 -6.61
N ASN A 67 1.12 3.51 -7.70
CA ASN A 67 0.45 3.93 -8.93
C ASN A 67 -0.68 4.97 -8.70
N LEU A 68 -0.37 6.03 -7.95
CA LEU A 68 -1.29 7.09 -7.53
C LEU A 68 -0.88 8.49 -8.05
N GLU A 69 0.07 8.58 -8.97
CA GLU A 69 0.65 9.85 -9.42
C GLU A 69 -0.38 10.78 -10.07
N ASP A 70 -1.36 10.21 -10.78
CA ASP A 70 -2.43 10.94 -11.46
C ASP A 70 -3.23 11.86 -10.53
N TYR A 71 -3.36 11.50 -9.25
CA TYR A 71 -4.05 12.34 -8.27
C TYR A 71 -3.28 13.64 -8.00
N LEU A 72 -1.95 13.57 -7.93
CA LEU A 72 -1.13 14.77 -7.76
C LEU A 72 -1.08 15.59 -9.06
N THR A 73 -1.01 14.93 -10.22
CA THR A 73 -1.09 15.61 -11.52
C THR A 73 -2.41 16.36 -11.68
N THR A 74 -3.54 15.71 -11.39
CA THR A 74 -4.88 16.33 -11.45
C THR A 74 -5.01 17.50 -10.48
N PHE A 75 -4.41 17.39 -9.29
CA PHE A 75 -4.36 18.49 -8.34
C PHE A 75 -3.57 19.68 -8.88
N LYS A 76 -2.41 19.45 -9.51
CA LYS A 76 -1.61 20.53 -10.10
C LYS A 76 -2.32 21.25 -11.24
N THR A 77 -3.06 20.54 -12.09
CA THR A 77 -3.70 21.13 -13.26
C THR A 77 -5.03 21.79 -12.94
N ASN A 78 -5.84 21.17 -12.08
CA ASN A 78 -7.24 21.54 -11.89
C ASN A 78 -7.55 21.97 -10.44
N SER A 79 -6.57 21.93 -9.53
CA SER A 79 -6.77 22.11 -8.09
C SER A 79 -7.79 21.12 -7.49
N LEU A 80 -7.96 19.96 -8.13
CA LEU A 80 -8.91 18.93 -7.72
C LEU A 80 -8.18 17.79 -7.00
N PHE A 81 -8.62 17.50 -5.78
CA PHE A 81 -8.14 16.35 -4.99
C PHE A 81 -9.34 15.57 -4.42
N PRO A 82 -9.26 14.23 -4.30
CA PRO A 82 -10.33 13.45 -3.69
C PRO A 82 -10.64 13.93 -2.27
N SER A 83 -11.91 13.85 -1.83
CA SER A 83 -12.26 14.15 -0.43
C SER A 83 -11.46 13.29 0.55
N LYS A 84 -11.30 13.76 1.80
CA LYS A 84 -10.51 13.07 2.83
C LYS A 84 -10.85 11.58 2.99
N GLU A 85 -12.14 11.24 3.00
CA GLU A 85 -12.61 9.86 3.11
C GLU A 85 -12.30 9.04 1.85
N LYS A 86 -12.55 9.63 0.67
CA LYS A 86 -12.26 8.99 -0.62
C LYS A 86 -10.76 8.74 -0.76
N TRP A 87 -9.92 9.71 -0.41
CA TRP A 87 -8.47 9.59 -0.44
C TRP A 87 -7.98 8.47 0.48
N LYS A 88 -8.48 8.43 1.72
CA LYS A 88 -8.16 7.33 2.67
C LYS A 88 -8.52 5.96 2.10
N SER A 89 -9.66 5.85 1.42
CA SER A 89 -10.10 4.60 0.77
C SER A 89 -9.18 4.22 -0.39
N VAL A 90 -8.86 5.17 -1.27
CA VAL A 90 -7.94 4.99 -2.41
C VAL A 90 -6.58 4.50 -1.93
N CYS A 91 -5.96 5.16 -0.95
CA CYS A 91 -4.65 4.77 -0.42
C CYS A 91 -4.66 3.35 0.15
N LYS A 92 -5.66 3.02 0.97
CA LYS A 92 -5.79 1.68 1.56
C LYS A 92 -5.97 0.61 0.48
N LYS A 93 -6.78 0.88 -0.53
CA LYS A 93 -6.99 -0.05 -1.65
C LYS A 93 -5.70 -0.28 -2.42
N ALA A 94 -5.01 0.78 -2.82
CA ALA A 94 -3.76 0.71 -3.56
C ALA A 94 -2.66 -0.04 -2.78
N MET A 95 -2.54 0.25 -1.48
CA MET A 95 -1.57 -0.43 -0.61
C MET A 95 -1.86 -1.92 -0.44
N ARG A 96 -3.13 -2.29 -0.25
CA ARG A 96 -3.51 -3.71 -0.20
C ARG A 96 -3.19 -4.40 -1.51
N GLN A 97 -3.53 -3.80 -2.64
CA GLN A 97 -3.23 -4.37 -3.96
C GLN A 97 -1.73 -4.57 -4.17
N HIS A 98 -0.92 -3.57 -3.79
CA HIS A 98 0.53 -3.66 -3.86
C HIS A 98 1.09 -4.77 -2.95
N GLU A 99 0.67 -4.82 -1.68
CA GLU A 99 1.11 -5.85 -0.74
C GLU A 99 0.69 -7.25 -1.19
N THR A 100 -0.58 -7.46 -1.58
CA THR A 100 -1.06 -8.75 -2.09
C THR A 100 -0.26 -9.20 -3.32
N SER A 101 0.05 -8.28 -4.23
CA SER A 101 0.85 -8.59 -5.43
C SER A 101 2.29 -8.95 -5.06
N HIS A 102 2.89 -8.21 -4.12
CA HIS A 102 4.23 -8.48 -3.62
C HIS A 102 4.32 -9.83 -2.86
N TRP A 103 3.32 -10.16 -2.04
CA TRP A 103 3.20 -11.46 -1.39
C TRP A 103 3.06 -12.61 -2.40
N ARG A 104 2.20 -12.44 -3.41
CA ARG A 104 2.01 -13.44 -4.47
C ARG A 104 3.31 -13.69 -5.23
N MET A 105 3.99 -12.61 -5.65
CA MET A 105 5.28 -12.70 -6.33
C MET A 105 6.33 -13.44 -5.49
N ARG A 106 6.43 -13.13 -4.19
CA ARG A 106 7.36 -13.85 -3.30
C ARG A 106 7.00 -15.32 -3.15
N LEU A 107 5.72 -15.65 -2.99
CA LEU A 107 5.26 -17.03 -2.90
C LEU A 107 5.62 -17.81 -4.18
N GLU A 108 5.50 -17.17 -5.35
CA GLU A 108 5.79 -17.78 -6.64
C GLU A 108 7.29 -17.97 -6.90
N GLN A 109 8.13 -16.99 -6.54
CA GLN A 109 9.53 -16.97 -6.95
C GLN A 109 10.51 -17.54 -5.90
N HIS A 110 10.14 -17.53 -4.62
CA HIS A 110 11.11 -17.77 -3.55
C HIS A 110 11.15 -19.25 -3.16
N LYS A 111 12.35 -19.86 -3.21
CA LYS A 111 12.57 -21.30 -2.99
C LYS A 111 12.08 -21.78 -1.62
N ASP A 112 12.20 -20.94 -0.59
CA ASP A 112 11.75 -21.25 0.78
C ASP A 112 10.24 -21.51 0.88
N PHE A 113 9.45 -21.03 -0.08
CA PHE A 113 8.01 -21.25 -0.11
C PHE A 113 7.58 -22.41 -1.00
N SER A 114 8.53 -23.17 -1.57
CA SER A 114 8.26 -24.41 -2.30
C SER A 114 7.45 -25.41 -1.45
N LEU A 115 7.81 -25.55 -0.17
CA LEU A 115 7.09 -26.38 0.80
C LEU A 115 5.61 -25.99 0.92
N PHE A 116 5.29 -24.69 0.93
CA PHE A 116 3.90 -24.22 0.99
C PHE A 116 3.10 -24.51 -0.29
N LYS A 117 3.77 -24.64 -1.45
CA LYS A 117 3.13 -25.08 -2.70
C LYS A 117 2.87 -26.59 -2.71
N GLU A 118 3.67 -27.36 -1.97
CA GLU A 118 3.55 -28.81 -1.90
C GLU A 118 2.49 -29.29 -0.93
N VAL A 119 2.19 -28.54 0.15
CA VAL A 119 1.16 -28.92 1.13
C VAL A 119 -0.24 -29.11 0.50
N PRO A 120 -0.77 -28.19 -0.32
CA PRO A 120 -2.06 -28.41 -1.01
C PRO A 120 -2.01 -29.58 -2.00
N ARG A 121 -0.87 -29.81 -2.65
CA ARG A 121 -0.69 -30.92 -3.60
C ARG A 121 -0.62 -32.27 -2.88
N ALA A 122 0.02 -32.32 -1.71
CA ALA A 122 0.05 -33.50 -0.86
C ALA A 122 -1.35 -33.82 -0.31
N TRP A 123 -2.09 -32.79 0.14
CA TRP A 123 -3.47 -32.94 0.62
C TRP A 123 -4.43 -33.49 -0.45
N ASN A 124 -4.34 -33.01 -1.69
CA ASN A 124 -5.16 -33.47 -2.82
C ASN A 124 -4.75 -34.84 -3.37
N ARG A 125 -3.60 -35.39 -2.95
CA ARG A 125 -3.13 -36.73 -3.32
C ARG A 125 -3.46 -37.80 -2.27
N LEU A 126 -3.99 -37.41 -1.11
CA LEU A 126 -4.46 -38.35 -0.11
C LEU A 126 -5.83 -38.90 -0.54
N PRO A 127 -6.04 -40.22 -0.53
CA PRO A 127 -7.35 -40.79 -0.80
C PRO A 127 -8.33 -40.26 0.25
N HIS A 128 -9.43 -39.65 -0.21
CA HIS A 128 -10.44 -38.95 0.61
C HIS A 128 -11.19 -39.83 1.63
N GLY A 129 -10.76 -41.07 1.87
CA GLY A 129 -11.44 -42.04 2.75
C GLY A 129 -10.82 -42.25 4.12
N GLU A 130 -9.50 -42.13 4.30
CA GLU A 130 -8.85 -42.72 5.50
C GLU A 130 -8.23 -41.71 6.48
N SER A 131 -7.90 -40.49 6.03
CA SER A 131 -7.05 -39.60 6.83
C SER A 131 -7.78 -38.80 7.93
N ARG A 132 -9.12 -38.83 8.01
CA ARG A 132 -9.87 -38.11 9.06
C ARG A 132 -9.87 -38.84 10.41
N ARG A 133 -9.78 -40.17 10.43
CA ARG A 133 -9.82 -40.94 11.69
C ARG A 133 -8.47 -40.92 12.42
N SER A 134 -7.36 -41.04 11.71
CA SER A 134 -6.03 -41.13 12.33
C SER A 134 -5.53 -39.81 12.96
N ALA A 135 -5.96 -38.65 12.45
CA ALA A 135 -5.55 -37.36 13.00
C ALA A 135 -6.32 -36.96 14.28
N GLN A 136 -7.53 -37.49 14.50
CA GLN A 136 -8.31 -37.23 15.72
C GLN A 136 -7.88 -38.14 16.89
N THR A 137 -7.30 -39.32 16.61
CA THR A 137 -6.80 -40.21 17.67
C THR A 137 -5.47 -39.72 18.27
N ALA A 138 -4.63 -39.03 17.50
CA ALA A 138 -3.35 -38.49 17.98
C ALA A 138 -3.48 -37.23 18.87
N TYR A 139 -4.67 -36.60 18.93
CA TYR A 139 -4.92 -35.40 19.74
C TYR A 139 -5.70 -35.69 21.04
N ARG A 140 -5.97 -36.97 21.33
CA ARG A 140 -6.69 -37.42 22.54
C ARG A 140 -5.88 -38.40 23.40
N SER A 141 -4.56 -38.42 23.27
CA SER A 141 -3.65 -39.18 24.13
C SER A 141 -2.71 -38.24 24.86
#